data_AF-A0A7J8VX61-F1
#
_entry.id   AF-A0A7J8VX61-F1
#
_cell.length_a   1.000
_cell.length_b   1.000
_cell.length_c   1.000
_cell.angle_alpha   90.00
_cell.angle_beta   90.00
_cell.angle_gamma   90.00
#
_symmetry.space_group_name_H-M   'P 1'
#
loop_
_entity.id
_entity.type
_entity.pdbx_description
1 polymer ?
#
loop_
_entity_poly.entity_id
_entity_poly.type
_entity_poly.pdbx_seq_one_letter_code
_entity_poly.pdbx_strand_id
1 'polypeptide(L)'
;MLLGENIRTVGLELSRSIASEKVIQESAQKLYLALCEVEGLTEDERYRTLSKIPDHPTQMLIFFSLPLVQLEWVRKFLSDH
;
A
#
# COMPACT_ATOMS: atom_id res chain seq x y z
N MET A 1 27.25 -14.59 23.86
CA MET A 1 26.75 -13.22 23.60
C MET A 1 25.65 -13.28 22.54
N LEU A 2 24.53 -13.98 22.81
CA LEU A 2 23.54 -14.33 21.77
C LEU A 2 22.44 -13.26 21.59
N LEU A 3 22.12 -12.50 22.63
CA LEU A 3 21.03 -11.51 22.58
C LEU A 3 21.31 -10.37 21.60
N GLY A 4 22.55 -9.85 21.59
CA GLY A 4 22.93 -8.75 20.69
C GLY A 4 22.96 -9.14 19.21
N GLU A 5 23.33 -10.38 18.90
CA GLU A 5 23.29 -10.94 17.54
C GLU A 5 21.85 -11.15 17.08
N ASN A 6 20.99 -11.71 17.94
CA ASN A 6 19.57 -11.88 17.63
C ASN A 6 18.85 -10.55 17.40
N ILE A 7 19.12 -9.54 18.24
CA ILE A 7 18.55 -8.18 18.06
C ILE A 7 19.01 -7.58 16.72
N ARG A 8 20.29 -7.74 16.35
CA ARG A 8 20.81 -7.26 15.08
C ARG A 8 20.11 -7.93 13.89
N THR A 9 19.93 -9.25 13.94
CA THR A 9 19.28 -10.01 12.87
C THR A 9 17.83 -9.56 12.69
N VAL A 10 17.05 -9.49 13.77
CA VAL A 10 15.66 -9.00 13.73
C VAL A 10 15.60 -7.56 13.21
N GLY A 11 16.52 -6.70 13.62
CA GLY A 11 16.60 -5.32 13.13
C GLY A 11 16.86 -5.22 11.62
N LEU A 12 17.69 -6.11 11.07
CA LEU A 12 17.95 -6.18 9.63
C LEU A 12 16.74 -6.70 8.86
N GLU A 13 16.04 -7.71 9.38
CA GLU A 13 14.82 -8.23 8.77
C GLU A 13 13.71 -7.18 8.75
N LEU A 14 13.50 -6.48 9.87
CA LEU A 14 12.54 -5.37 9.95
C LEU A 14 12.88 -4.25 8.97
N SER A 15 14.16 -3.85 8.91
CA SER A 15 14.60 -2.80 7.97
C SER A 15 14.34 -3.19 6.53
N ARG A 16 14.53 -4.47 6.18
CA ARG A 16 14.22 -5.00 4.84
C ARG A 16 12.71 -4.97 4.57
N SER A 17 11.88 -5.37 5.54
CA SER A 17 10.42 -5.32 5.43
C SER A 17 9.94 -3.89 5.17
N ILE A 18 10.40 -2.93 5.98
CA ILE A 18 10.04 -1.51 5.84
C ILE A 18 10.47 -0.94 4.49
N ALA A 19 11.67 -1.30 4.02
CA ALA A 19 12.15 -0.87 2.70
C ALA A 19 11.25 -1.41 1.58
N SER A 20 10.84 -2.67 1.65
CA SER A 20 9.90 -3.28 0.70
C SER A 20 8.52 -2.59 0.75
N GLU A 21 7.97 -2.35 1.94
CA GLU A 21 6.71 -1.63 2.12
C GLU A 21 6.76 -0.22 1.51
N LYS A 22 7.84 0.52 1.75
CA LYS A 22 8.02 1.86 1.18
C LYS A 22 8.01 1.85 -0.35
N VAL A 23 8.67 0.88 -0.98
CA VAL A 23 8.67 0.73 -2.45
C VAL A 23 7.27 0.46 -2.98
N ILE A 24 6.48 -0.36 -2.29
CA ILE A 24 5.09 -0.63 -2.63
C ILE A 24 4.27 0.67 -2.54
N GLN A 25 4.40 1.42 -1.45
CA GLN A 25 3.70 2.69 -1.26
C GLN A 25 4.04 3.73 -2.34
N GLU A 26 5.32 3.92 -2.66
CA GLU A 26 5.75 4.83 -3.72
C GLU A 26 5.21 4.41 -5.10
N SER A 27 5.19 3.10 -5.36
CA SER A 27 4.66 2.56 -6.63
C SER A 27 3.14 2.72 -6.72
N ALA A 28 2.43 2.52 -5.61
CA ALA A 28 1.00 2.74 -5.49
C ALA A 28 0.62 4.20 -5.75
N GLN A 29 1.36 5.14 -5.17
CA GLN A 29 1.17 6.57 -5.40
C GLN A 29 1.41 6.92 -6.88
N LYS A 30 2.49 6.44 -7.49
CA LYS A 30 2.75 6.66 -8.92
C LYS A 30 1.63 6.12 -9.80
N LEU A 31 1.14 4.91 -9.51
CA LEU A 31 0.02 4.32 -10.24
C LEU A 31 -1.27 5.11 -10.06
N TYR A 32 -1.58 5.55 -8.84
CA TYR A 32 -2.74 6.39 -8.57
C TYR A 32 -2.67 7.72 -9.32
N LEU A 33 -1.51 8.37 -9.35
CA LEU A 33 -1.31 9.60 -10.12
C LEU A 33 -1.52 9.36 -11.63
N ALA A 34 -0.96 8.28 -12.18
CA ALA A 34 -1.19 7.92 -13.57
C ALA A 34 -2.68 7.65 -13.87
N LEU A 35 -3.43 7.05 -12.94
CA LEU A 35 -4.87 6.87 -13.07
C LEU A 35 -5.67 8.18 -12.94
N CYS A 36 -5.14 9.17 -12.21
CA CYS A 36 -5.74 10.50 -12.14
C CYS A 36 -5.63 11.26 -13.47
N GLU A 37 -4.59 10.99 -14.25
CA GLU A 37 -4.36 11.60 -15.57
C GLU A 37 -5.26 11.02 -16.68
N VAL A 38 -5.89 9.86 -16.44
CA VAL A 38 -6.84 9.25 -17.39
C VAL A 38 -8.17 10.01 -17.36
N GLU A 39 -8.47 10.71 -18.45
CA GLU A 39 -9.72 11.46 -18.60
C GLU A 39 -10.95 10.52 -18.60
N GLY A 40 -12.01 10.94 -17.91
CA GLY A 40 -13.24 10.18 -17.79
C GLY A 40 -13.23 9.06 -16.74
N LEU A 41 -12.08 8.76 -16.12
CA LEU A 41 -12.01 7.76 -15.05
C LEU A 41 -12.54 8.33 -13.73
N THR A 42 -13.54 7.66 -13.16
CA THR A 42 -14.12 8.02 -11.86
C THR A 42 -13.27 7.51 -10.69
N GLU A 43 -13.46 8.10 -9.51
CA GLU A 43 -12.75 7.67 -8.31
C GLU A 43 -13.09 6.22 -7.91
N ASP A 44 -14.32 5.76 -8.19
CA ASP A 44 -14.72 4.37 -7.95
C ASP A 44 -13.99 3.39 -8.87
N GLU A 45 -13.78 3.76 -10.14
CA GLU A 45 -13.02 2.95 -11.09
C GLU A 45 -11.52 2.93 -10.75
N ARG A 46 -10.97 4.04 -10.23
CA ARG A 46 -9.60 4.09 -9.68
C ARG A 46 -9.46 3.14 -8.50
N TYR A 47 -10.41 3.18 -7.55
CA TYR A 47 -10.46 2.26 -6.42
C TYR A 47 -10.56 0.80 -6.87
N ARG A 48 -11.47 0.47 -7.80
CA ARG A 48 -11.61 -0.88 -8.38
C ARG A 48 -10.35 -1.36 -9.10
N THR A 49 -9.61 -0.46 -9.72
CA THR A 49 -8.36 -0.79 -10.40
C THR A 49 -7.26 -1.14 -9.41
N LEU A 50 -7.13 -0.34 -8.34
CA LEU A 50 -6.11 -0.57 -7.31
C LEU A 50 -6.44 -1.75 -6.39
N SER A 51 -7.72 -2.02 -6.12
CA SER A 51 -8.16 -3.20 -5.36
C SER A 51 -7.98 -4.52 -6.10
N LYS A 52 -7.69 -4.51 -7.40
CA LYS A 52 -7.34 -5.74 -8.16
C LYS A 52 -5.91 -6.20 -7.94
N ILE A 53 -5.05 -5.39 -7.31
CA ILE A 53 -3.70 -5.82 -6.97
C ILE A 53 -3.83 -6.97 -5.98
N PRO A 54 -3.38 -8.20 -6.33
CA PRO A 54 -3.54 -9.35 -5.45
C PRO A 54 -2.69 -9.16 -4.19
N ASP A 55 -3.20 -9.65 -3.05
CA ASP A 55 -2.66 -9.57 -1.67
C ASP A 55 -3.27 -8.46 -0.78
N HIS A 56 -4.06 -8.86 0.23
CA HIS A 56 -4.79 -7.94 1.11
C HIS A 56 -3.91 -7.03 1.98
N PRO A 57 -2.80 -7.50 2.59
CA PRO A 57 -1.79 -6.64 3.21
C PRO A 57 -1.25 -5.57 2.25
N THR A 58 -0.95 -5.97 1.01
CA THR A 58 -0.47 -5.03 -0.03
C THR A 58 -1.56 -4.01 -0.39
N GLN A 59 -2.83 -4.39 -0.48
CA GLN A 59 -3.96 -3.49 -0.73
C GLN A 59 -4.15 -2.47 0.41
N MET A 60 -4.05 -2.89 1.67
CA MET A 60 -4.10 -1.96 2.81
C MET A 60 -2.95 -0.95 2.74
N LEU A 61 -1.72 -1.40 2.50
CA LEU A 61 -0.56 -0.52 2.35
C LEU A 61 -0.74 0.49 1.20
N ILE A 62 -1.33 0.05 0.08
CA ILE A 62 -1.70 0.92 -1.04
C ILE A 62 -2.68 1.99 -0.59
N PHE A 63 -3.79 1.62 0.05
CA PHE A 63 -4.80 2.59 0.48
C PHE A 63 -4.26 3.57 1.51
N PHE A 64 -3.47 3.09 2.49
CA PHE A 64 -2.82 3.95 3.49
C PHE A 64 -1.76 4.88 2.88
N SER A 65 -1.25 4.60 1.68
CA SER A 65 -0.28 5.47 1.01
C SER A 65 -0.90 6.67 0.28
N LEU A 66 -2.23 6.71 0.08
CA LEU A 66 -2.89 7.73 -0.73
C LEU A 66 -3.46 8.86 0.16
N PRO A 67 -2.97 10.11 0.03
CA PRO A 67 -3.28 11.17 0.99
C PRO A 67 -4.70 11.76 0.89
N LEU A 68 -5.40 11.59 -0.23
CA LEU A 68 -6.67 12.28 -0.52
C LEU A 68 -7.93 11.44 -0.25
N VAL A 69 -7.84 10.12 -0.37
CA VAL A 69 -9.01 9.21 -0.40
C VAL A 69 -8.90 8.05 0.60
N GLN A 70 -7.87 8.08 1.46
CA GLN A 70 -7.47 7.02 2.38
C GLN A 70 -8.64 6.39 3.15
N LEU A 71 -9.42 7.19 3.89
CA LEU A 71 -10.45 6.69 4.80
C LEU A 71 -11.70 6.18 4.06
N GLU A 72 -12.06 6.82 2.95
CA GLU A 72 -13.21 6.39 2.15
C GLU A 72 -12.92 5.04 1.50
N TRP A 73 -11.73 4.87 0.95
CA TRP A 73 -11.32 3.64 0.28
C TRP A 73 -11.08 2.50 1.25
N VAL A 74 -10.51 2.78 2.44
CA VAL A 74 -10.44 1.79 3.53
C VAL A 74 -11.85 1.35 3.94
N ARG A 75 -12.81 2.28 4.06
CA ARG A 75 -14.20 1.93 4.37
C ARG A 75 -14.82 1.05 3.29
N LYS A 76 -14.65 1.40 2.01
CA LYS A 76 -15.14 0.59 0.88
C LYS A 76 -14.53 -0.81 0.91
N PHE A 77 -13.20 -0.91 1.08
CA PHE A 77 -12.49 -2.18 1.14
C PHE A 77 -13.00 -3.10 2.25
N LEU A 78 -13.21 -2.56 3.45
CA LEU A 78 -13.77 -3.27 4.60
C LEU A 78 -15.26 -3.63 4.45
N SER A 79 -15.97 -3.01 3.49
CA SER A 79 -17.36 -3.35 3.21
C SER A 79 -17.49 -4.42 2.12
N ASP A 80 -16.47 -4.54 1.27
CA ASP A 80 -16.41 -5.49 0.15
C ASP A 80 -15.84 -6.87 0.55
N HIS A 81 -15.25 -7.00 1.76
CA HIS A 81 -14.62 -8.21 2.31
C HIS A 81 -15.15 -8.52 3.70
#